data_AF-A0A016UCJ9-F1
#
_entry.id   AF-A0A016UCJ9-F1
#
_cell.length_a   1.000
_cell.length_b   1.000
_cell.length_c   1.000
_cell.angle_alpha   90.00
_cell.angle_beta   90.00
_cell.angle_gamma   90.00
#
_symmetry.space_group_name_H-M   'P 1'
#
loop_
_entity.id
_entity.type
_entity.pdbx_description
1 polymer ?
#
loop_
_entity_poly.entity_id
_entity_poly.type
_entity_poly.pdbx_seq_one_letter_code
_entity_poly.pdbx_strand_id
1 'polypeptide(L)'
;MYLDTTTDQSTNCAGDNLIGGRQVCDGCDPIWWGPVRCIHDTHSRLLYLRSDDNSTTNSNSSRRKSQHARLPAATMPALPTRVAIIGAGFAGLSAAATLEKHSVDYVVYEGAGRVGGRVYSIPYEDGCLQHGAEFINGENNEIYRIANERNLTVEYTRDFDLFSRNVQYGFNGQRLDKQLVKSWLDFVSDIELQFAKEAEQRSEMSVAERFRELYEQWITGDEKLEKDRVIFDRLARFYLTYYEIEWSSPANELALLNFADWDDGGEEKSASVTLEKKGFCDILDDIKLKVPEEKIRLNCVVKKVEYSGNGVTLTLENGEQHHYDFVIITCPLGFLKRNHASFFSPPLDSHKIDAIVNLGFGNMMKVFLEYSKPWWPLDVDAIAPLQSNSPLAESFPVFQPLYWNNKILVAWVSGKGPGLISSLGDEELVDGITQHLREALGDQTIPRPVRIFRHSWITDPLVGGSYSYLTPQSVKTVPDAFARMAEPILINDRPILCFAGEHTHPTMYQTTIGAYESGEREARRVIDYISLERP
;
A
#
# COMPACT_ATOMS: atom_id res chain seq x y z
N MET A 1 22.97 27.88 -65.06
CA MET A 1 23.92 28.72 -65.82
C MET A 1 24.74 29.45 -64.77
N TYR A 2 26.05 29.13 -64.67
CA TYR A 2 27.20 29.86 -64.07
C TYR A 2 26.94 30.75 -62.83
N LEU A 3 27.54 30.43 -61.66
CA LEU A 3 28.89 30.87 -61.19
C LEU A 3 28.99 32.41 -61.16
N ASP A 4 29.22 33.09 -60.04
CA ASP A 4 30.42 33.12 -59.17
C ASP A 4 30.02 33.90 -57.89
N THR A 5 30.59 33.67 -56.70
CA THR A 5 31.82 34.38 -56.27
C THR A 5 32.62 33.64 -55.19
N THR A 6 33.92 33.50 -55.46
CA THR A 6 35.10 33.50 -54.56
C THR A 6 35.10 34.69 -53.58
N THR A 7 35.71 34.77 -52.39
CA THR A 7 36.99 34.28 -51.78
C THR A 7 36.92 34.73 -50.30
N ASP A 8 37.10 33.86 -49.30
CA ASP A 8 38.36 33.59 -48.55
C ASP A 8 38.90 34.74 -47.67
N GLN A 9 38.76 34.64 -46.34
CA GLN A 9 39.90 34.66 -45.40
C GLN A 9 39.48 34.38 -43.94
N SER A 10 40.30 33.53 -43.33
CA SER A 10 40.28 32.90 -42.01
C SER A 10 40.41 33.82 -40.78
N THR A 11 39.81 33.43 -39.64
CA THR A 11 40.54 33.05 -38.41
C THR A 11 39.67 32.27 -37.42
N ASN A 12 40.25 31.17 -36.94
CA ASN A 12 39.81 30.16 -35.97
C ASN A 12 39.06 30.65 -34.71
N CYS A 13 38.04 29.91 -34.27
CA CYS A 13 38.15 28.92 -33.18
C CYS A 13 36.82 28.16 -32.98
N ALA A 14 36.95 26.87 -32.61
CA ALA A 14 35.92 25.86 -32.36
C ALA A 14 34.72 26.36 -31.52
N GLY A 15 33.50 25.86 -31.67
CA GLY A 15 33.01 24.68 -32.36
C GLY A 15 31.90 24.07 -31.49
N ASP A 16 30.66 24.49 -31.70
CA ASP A 16 29.45 23.82 -31.20
C ASP A 16 28.38 23.89 -32.29
N ASN A 17 28.15 22.76 -32.95
CA ASN A 17 27.07 22.61 -33.93
C ASN A 17 25.79 22.20 -33.20
N LEU A 18 24.81 23.08 -33.34
CA LEU A 18 23.38 22.84 -33.25
C LEU A 18 22.92 21.78 -34.28
N ILE A 19 21.74 21.21 -34.02
CA ILE A 19 20.56 21.01 -34.91
C ILE A 19 19.87 19.69 -34.50
N GLY A 20 18.57 19.62 -34.24
CA GLY A 20 17.51 20.54 -34.66
C GLY A 20 16.25 20.43 -33.82
N GLY A 21 15.59 21.58 -33.69
CA GLY A 21 14.28 21.70 -33.08
C GLY A 21 13.15 21.30 -34.02
N ARG A 22 12.00 21.05 -33.40
CA ARG A 22 10.69 21.28 -33.99
C ARG A 22 9.93 22.25 -33.08
N GLN A 23 9.35 23.25 -33.72
CA GLN A 23 8.50 24.30 -33.16
C GLN A 23 7.33 23.71 -32.35
N VAL A 24 7.13 24.25 -31.15
CA VAL A 24 5.84 24.25 -30.45
C VAL A 24 5.43 25.71 -30.31
N CYS A 25 4.18 25.99 -30.67
CA CYS A 25 3.57 27.31 -30.67
C CYS A 25 3.48 27.89 -29.24
N ASP A 26 3.83 29.16 -29.13
CA ASP A 26 3.66 29.99 -27.93
C ASP A 26 2.18 30.16 -27.55
N GLY A 27 1.91 30.08 -26.25
CA GLY A 27 0.63 30.54 -25.70
C GLY A 27 0.21 29.97 -24.36
N CYS A 28 1.06 30.04 -23.32
CA CYS A 28 0.65 30.07 -21.91
C CYS A 28 1.78 30.69 -21.06
N ASP A 29 1.44 31.72 -20.28
CA ASP A 29 2.35 32.41 -19.37
C ASP A 29 2.93 31.47 -18.28
N PRO A 30 4.21 31.61 -17.90
CA PRO A 30 4.80 30.81 -16.83
C PRO A 30 4.38 31.33 -15.44
N ILE A 31 3.70 30.47 -14.68
CA ILE A 31 3.51 30.68 -13.23
C ILE A 31 4.87 30.48 -12.56
N TRP A 32 5.27 31.51 -11.82
CA TRP A 32 6.55 31.65 -11.14
C TRP A 32 6.76 30.61 -10.04
N TRP A 33 7.87 29.87 -10.11
CA TRP A 33 8.40 29.07 -9.01
C TRP A 33 9.30 29.94 -8.13
N GLY A 34 8.90 30.17 -6.88
CA GLY A 34 9.79 30.67 -5.84
C GLY A 34 10.68 29.54 -5.31
N PRO A 35 11.98 29.76 -5.07
CA PRO A 35 12.87 28.69 -4.61
C PRO A 35 12.61 28.37 -3.14
N VAL A 36 12.28 27.11 -2.83
CA VAL A 36 12.35 26.60 -1.45
C VAL A 36 13.83 26.47 -1.11
N ARG A 37 14.31 27.37 -0.26
CA ARG A 37 15.68 27.34 0.26
C ARG A 37 15.89 26.12 1.16
N CYS A 38 17.00 25.45 0.91
CA CYS A 38 17.65 24.50 1.82
C CYS A 38 17.69 25.01 3.25
N ILE A 39 17.30 24.15 4.20
CA ILE A 39 17.80 24.17 5.57
C ILE A 39 18.45 22.81 5.80
N HIS A 40 19.78 22.79 5.86
CA HIS A 40 20.57 21.67 6.35
C HIS A 40 20.64 21.72 7.88
N ASP A 41 20.73 20.51 8.46
CA ASP A 41 21.26 20.16 9.78
C ASP A 41 20.41 20.62 11.00
N THR A 42 20.11 19.77 11.98
CA THR A 42 21.03 18.87 12.70
C THR A 42 20.36 17.70 13.44
N HIS A 43 21.05 16.55 13.42
CA HIS A 43 21.30 15.59 14.51
C HIS A 43 20.16 14.76 15.14
N SER A 44 20.22 13.45 14.88
CA SER A 44 20.16 12.41 15.94
C SER A 44 21.05 11.23 15.51
N ARG A 45 22.28 11.21 16.02
CA ARG A 45 23.22 10.09 15.85
C ARG A 45 22.82 8.97 16.82
N LEU A 46 22.53 7.80 16.26
CA LEU A 46 22.69 6.51 16.94
C LEU A 46 24.15 6.38 17.41
N LEU A 47 24.36 6.26 18.72
CA LEU A 47 25.65 5.91 19.31
C LEU A 47 25.51 4.53 19.96
N TYR A 48 26.13 3.54 19.33
CA TYR A 48 26.54 2.28 19.96
C TYR A 48 28.07 2.16 19.83
N LEU A 49 28.68 1.52 20.83
CA LEU A 49 30.08 1.08 20.96
C LEU A 49 31.09 2.06 21.61
N ARG A 50 31.42 1.82 22.88
CA ARG A 50 32.69 1.19 23.34
C ARG A 50 32.93 1.52 24.82
N SER A 51 33.01 0.48 25.65
CA SER A 51 33.66 0.53 26.96
C SER A 51 35.08 -0.02 26.79
N ASP A 52 36.08 0.83 27.03
CA ASP A 52 37.48 0.41 27.15
C ASP A 52 37.87 0.22 28.63
N ASP A 53 38.77 -0.74 28.81
CA ASP A 53 39.41 -1.22 30.02
C ASP A 53 40.07 -0.13 30.91
N ASN A 54 40.05 -0.33 32.24
CA ASN A 54 41.30 -0.55 32.98
C ASN A 54 41.14 -1.02 34.44
N SER A 55 41.78 -2.17 34.69
CA SER A 55 42.71 -2.49 35.78
C SER A 55 42.29 -2.65 37.26
N THR A 56 42.63 -3.86 37.76
CA THR A 56 43.17 -4.25 39.08
C THR A 56 42.22 -4.28 40.29
N THR A 57 42.03 -5.43 40.97
CA THR A 57 43.04 -6.04 41.86
C THR A 57 42.76 -7.52 42.21
N ASN A 58 43.85 -8.22 42.52
CA ASN A 58 44.01 -9.61 42.99
C ASN A 58 43.06 -10.08 44.10
N SER A 59 42.68 -11.37 44.06
CA SER A 59 43.07 -12.32 45.12
C SER A 59 42.92 -13.78 44.70
N ASN A 60 44.02 -14.53 44.92
CA ASN A 60 44.13 -15.97 44.74
C ASN A 60 43.30 -16.73 45.78
N SER A 61 42.56 -17.76 45.37
CA SER A 61 42.40 -18.95 46.21
C SER A 61 42.29 -20.22 45.37
N SER A 62 43.27 -21.09 45.56
CA SER A 62 43.41 -22.40 44.96
C SER A 62 42.42 -23.40 45.56
N ARG A 63 41.55 -24.01 44.75
CA ARG A 63 40.82 -25.24 45.11
C ARG A 63 41.08 -26.32 44.07
N ARG A 64 41.78 -27.37 44.50
CA ARG A 64 41.97 -28.65 43.81
C ARG A 64 40.60 -29.24 43.41
N LYS A 65 40.40 -29.55 42.12
CA LYS A 65 39.31 -30.41 41.66
C LYS A 65 39.90 -31.70 41.07
N SER A 66 39.38 -32.81 41.55
CA SER A 66 39.63 -34.18 41.09
C SER A 66 39.22 -34.34 39.63
N GLN A 67 40.12 -34.89 38.82
CA GLN A 67 39.82 -35.32 37.45
C GLN A 67 39.15 -36.70 37.49
N HIS A 68 37.85 -36.74 37.29
CA HIS A 68 37.19 -37.88 36.66
C HIS A 68 36.87 -37.49 35.23
N ALA A 69 37.63 -38.03 34.29
CA ALA A 69 37.37 -37.90 32.87
C ALA A 69 36.03 -38.57 32.54
N ARG A 70 34.99 -37.77 32.28
CA ARG A 70 33.82 -38.22 31.52
C ARG A 70 34.18 -38.15 30.05
N LEU A 71 34.09 -39.27 29.36
CA LEU A 71 34.09 -39.30 27.89
C LEU A 71 32.98 -38.36 27.38
N PRO A 72 33.23 -37.52 26.37
CA PRO A 72 32.19 -36.69 25.80
C PRO A 72 31.12 -37.60 25.20
N ALA A 73 29.87 -37.42 25.65
CA ALA A 73 28.73 -38.00 24.98
C ALA A 73 28.73 -37.49 23.54
N ALA A 74 28.64 -38.40 22.57
CA ALA A 74 28.50 -38.04 21.17
C ALA A 74 27.26 -37.14 21.04
N THR A 75 27.48 -35.86 20.73
CA THR A 75 26.42 -34.93 20.36
C THR A 75 25.81 -35.44 19.07
N MET A 76 24.59 -35.97 19.16
CA MET A 76 23.74 -36.18 17.99
C MET A 76 23.71 -34.86 17.21
N PRO A 77 23.88 -34.89 15.87
CA PRO A 77 23.75 -33.67 15.09
C PRO A 77 22.37 -33.08 15.37
N ALA A 78 22.33 -31.81 15.79
CA ALA A 78 21.07 -31.10 15.99
C ALA A 78 20.25 -31.20 14.71
N LEU A 79 18.97 -31.55 14.84
CA LEU A 79 18.07 -31.54 13.69
C LEU A 79 18.09 -30.15 13.05
N PRO A 80 18.03 -30.03 11.71
CA PRO A 80 18.02 -28.74 11.05
C PRO A 80 16.81 -27.94 11.54
N THR A 81 17.04 -26.69 11.93
CA THR A 81 16.00 -25.76 12.36
C THR A 81 14.94 -25.59 11.27
N ARG A 82 13.66 -25.72 11.63
CA ARG A 82 12.54 -25.66 10.69
C ARG A 82 11.65 -24.45 10.94
N VAL A 83 11.47 -23.63 9.91
CA VAL A 83 10.62 -22.43 9.96
C VAL A 83 9.31 -22.68 9.20
N ALA A 84 8.18 -22.23 9.72
CA ALA A 84 6.97 -22.10 8.90
C ALA A 84 6.69 -20.63 8.58
N ILE A 85 6.13 -20.40 7.39
CA ILE A 85 5.59 -19.10 6.99
C ILE A 85 4.11 -19.30 6.73
N ILE A 86 3.25 -18.48 7.36
CA ILE A 86 1.80 -18.52 7.12
C ILE A 86 1.45 -17.34 6.19
N GLY A 87 1.03 -17.68 4.97
CA GLY A 87 0.71 -16.76 3.88
C GLY A 87 1.83 -16.68 2.83
N ALA A 88 1.44 -16.68 1.55
CA ALA A 88 2.32 -16.52 0.38
C ALA A 88 2.00 -15.22 -0.37
N GLY A 89 1.67 -14.15 0.36
CA GLY A 89 1.72 -12.78 -0.15
C GLY A 89 3.17 -12.28 -0.24
N PHE A 90 3.37 -11.02 -0.63
CA PHE A 90 4.73 -10.45 -0.80
C PHE A 90 5.60 -10.59 0.45
N ALA A 91 5.05 -10.37 1.65
CA ALA A 91 5.78 -10.58 2.92
C ALA A 91 6.20 -12.04 3.15
N GLY A 92 5.33 -12.99 2.83
CA GLY A 92 5.63 -14.41 2.99
C GLY A 92 6.65 -14.89 1.96
N LEU A 93 6.51 -14.45 0.72
CA LEU A 93 7.43 -14.79 -0.37
C LEU A 93 8.81 -14.17 -0.17
N SER A 94 8.91 -12.92 0.30
CA SER A 94 10.20 -12.29 0.60
C SER A 94 10.90 -12.94 1.79
N ALA A 95 10.14 -13.31 2.83
CA ALA A 95 10.65 -14.10 3.95
C ALA A 95 11.19 -15.46 3.46
N ALA A 96 10.42 -16.18 2.64
CA ALA A 96 10.82 -17.47 2.06
C ALA A 96 12.08 -17.34 1.21
N ALA A 97 12.14 -16.37 0.29
CA ALA A 97 13.31 -16.12 -0.55
C ALA A 97 14.56 -15.78 0.30
N THR A 98 14.38 -15.04 1.39
CA THR A 98 15.46 -14.72 2.32
C THR A 98 15.97 -15.96 3.06
N LEU A 99 15.07 -16.82 3.55
CA LEU A 99 15.43 -18.09 4.21
C LEU A 99 16.12 -19.06 3.24
N GLU A 100 15.61 -19.14 2.01
CA GLU A 100 16.19 -19.96 0.92
C GLU A 100 17.64 -19.56 0.65
N LYS A 101 17.91 -18.26 0.49
CA LYS A 101 19.25 -17.71 0.28
C LYS A 101 20.25 -18.06 1.40
N HIS A 102 19.75 -18.29 2.63
CA HIS A 102 20.57 -18.64 3.79
C HIS A 102 20.52 -20.13 4.14
N SER A 103 19.94 -20.97 3.27
CA SER A 103 19.86 -22.42 3.47
C SER A 103 19.20 -22.83 4.80
N VAL A 104 18.20 -22.07 5.25
CA VAL A 104 17.35 -22.42 6.39
C VAL A 104 16.19 -23.28 5.89
N ASP A 105 15.85 -24.39 6.56
CA ASP A 105 14.71 -25.20 6.15
C ASP A 105 13.39 -24.50 6.50
N TYR A 106 12.49 -24.37 5.52
CA TYR A 106 11.17 -23.78 5.72
C TYR A 106 10.06 -24.46 4.91
N VAL A 107 8.82 -24.12 5.25
CA VAL A 107 7.61 -24.42 4.48
C VAL A 107 6.68 -23.21 4.51
N VAL A 108 6.13 -22.83 3.36
CA VAL A 108 5.09 -21.79 3.25
C VAL A 108 3.71 -22.44 3.17
N TYR A 109 2.79 -22.01 4.02
CA TYR A 109 1.39 -22.43 4.01
C TYR A 109 0.51 -21.29 3.50
N GLU A 110 -0.12 -21.49 2.34
CA GLU A 110 -1.03 -20.53 1.73
C GLU A 110 -2.45 -21.11 1.70
N GLY A 111 -3.40 -20.35 2.25
CA GLY A 111 -4.79 -20.78 2.35
C GLY A 111 -5.49 -20.82 0.99
N ALA A 112 -5.13 -19.94 0.07
CA ALA A 112 -5.70 -19.87 -1.26
C ALA A 112 -5.08 -20.87 -2.25
N GLY A 113 -5.75 -21.05 -3.38
CA GLY A 113 -5.21 -21.81 -4.53
C GLY A 113 -4.17 -21.05 -5.36
N ARG A 114 -3.67 -19.91 -4.87
CA ARG A 114 -2.70 -19.04 -5.55
C ARG A 114 -1.82 -18.31 -4.55
N VAL A 115 -0.65 -17.87 -5.01
CA VAL A 115 0.21 -16.92 -4.28
C VAL A 115 -0.20 -15.47 -4.55
N GLY A 116 0.46 -14.52 -3.89
CA GLY A 116 0.34 -13.08 -4.10
C GLY A 116 -0.58 -12.37 -3.11
N GLY A 117 -1.54 -13.07 -2.50
CA GLY A 117 -2.47 -12.49 -1.53
C GLY A 117 -3.21 -11.29 -2.11
N ARG A 118 -3.01 -10.10 -1.53
CA ARG A 118 -3.61 -8.83 -1.99
C ARG A 118 -3.03 -8.29 -3.30
N VAL A 119 -1.95 -8.87 -3.81
CA VAL A 119 -1.59 -8.73 -5.21
C VAL A 119 -2.40 -9.75 -6.01
N TYR A 120 -3.46 -9.26 -6.65
CA TYR A 120 -4.39 -10.09 -7.41
C TYR A 120 -4.75 -9.40 -8.72
N SER A 121 -4.45 -10.10 -9.81
CA SER A 121 -4.65 -9.60 -11.15
C SER A 121 -5.26 -10.70 -12.01
N ILE A 122 -6.16 -10.31 -12.92
CA ILE A 122 -6.80 -11.22 -13.87
C ILE A 122 -6.22 -10.94 -15.26
N PRO A 123 -5.65 -11.94 -15.96
CA PRO A 123 -5.20 -11.76 -17.34
C PRO A 123 -6.35 -11.30 -18.24
N TYR A 124 -6.10 -10.25 -19.02
CA TYR A 124 -7.10 -9.67 -19.93
C TYR A 124 -6.41 -9.11 -21.17
N GLU A 125 -6.79 -9.62 -22.34
CA GLU A 125 -6.11 -9.34 -23.61
C GLU A 125 -4.59 -9.58 -23.48
N ASP A 126 -3.76 -8.55 -23.67
CA ASP A 126 -2.30 -8.61 -23.54
C ASP A 126 -1.78 -7.95 -22.24
N GLY A 127 -2.68 -7.66 -21.30
CA GLY A 127 -2.41 -7.07 -19.99
C GLY A 127 -3.11 -7.81 -18.83
N CYS A 128 -3.30 -7.11 -17.72
CA CYS A 128 -3.84 -7.61 -16.47
C CYS A 128 -4.77 -6.58 -15.82
N LEU A 129 -5.99 -6.99 -15.45
CA LEU A 129 -6.88 -6.20 -14.59
C LEU A 129 -6.43 -6.35 -13.13
N GLN A 130 -5.80 -5.31 -12.58
CA GLN A 130 -5.18 -5.31 -11.26
C GLN A 130 -6.19 -4.99 -10.15
N HIS A 131 -6.89 -6.01 -9.62
CA HIS A 131 -7.87 -5.84 -8.54
C HIS A 131 -7.27 -5.42 -7.20
N GLY A 132 -5.96 -5.65 -7.02
CA GLY A 132 -5.20 -5.27 -5.84
C GLY A 132 -4.25 -4.12 -6.10
N ALA A 133 -2.98 -4.31 -5.71
CA ALA A 133 -1.91 -3.36 -5.96
C ALA A 133 -1.74 -3.04 -7.45
N GLU A 134 -1.48 -1.77 -7.75
CA GLU A 134 -1.29 -1.24 -9.11
C GLU A 134 -0.16 -0.21 -9.19
N PHE A 135 0.18 0.43 -8.07
CA PHE A 135 1.19 1.47 -7.97
C PHE A 135 2.42 0.99 -7.17
N ILE A 136 3.58 1.54 -7.49
CA ILE A 136 4.80 1.41 -6.69
C ILE A 136 5.06 2.73 -5.96
N ASN A 137 5.25 2.64 -4.65
CA ASN A 137 5.63 3.77 -3.80
C ASN A 137 7.15 3.76 -3.58
N GLY A 138 7.81 4.88 -3.90
CA GLY A 138 9.26 5.03 -3.84
C GLY A 138 10.02 4.29 -4.95
N GLU A 139 11.23 4.78 -5.26
CA GLU A 139 12.08 4.25 -6.35
C GLU A 139 13.25 3.40 -5.84
N ASN A 140 13.66 3.61 -4.59
CA ASN A 140 14.85 3.00 -4.02
C ASN A 140 14.54 1.65 -3.36
N ASN A 141 13.78 0.79 -4.05
CA ASN A 141 13.31 -0.47 -3.47
C ASN A 141 13.23 -1.63 -4.48
N GLU A 142 13.10 -2.85 -3.95
CA GLU A 142 13.11 -4.09 -4.73
C GLU A 142 11.95 -4.18 -5.73
N ILE A 143 10.77 -3.64 -5.39
CA ILE A 143 9.59 -3.68 -6.26
C ILE A 143 9.83 -2.78 -7.48
N TYR A 144 10.35 -1.57 -7.27
CA TYR A 144 10.76 -0.67 -8.34
C TYR A 144 11.87 -1.29 -9.20
N ARG A 145 12.89 -1.90 -8.58
CA ARG A 145 13.98 -2.58 -9.31
C ARG A 145 13.44 -3.64 -10.27
N ILE A 146 12.55 -4.51 -9.80
CA ILE A 146 11.91 -5.54 -10.63
C ILE A 146 11.11 -4.91 -11.77
N ALA A 147 10.32 -3.89 -11.47
CA ALA A 147 9.53 -3.20 -12.49
C ALA A 147 10.41 -2.58 -13.58
N ASN A 148 11.51 -1.92 -13.21
CA ASN A 148 12.45 -1.32 -14.15
C ASN A 148 13.15 -2.38 -15.01
N GLU A 149 13.64 -3.48 -14.42
CA GLU A 149 14.30 -4.57 -15.16
C GLU A 149 13.36 -5.26 -16.16
N ARG A 150 12.05 -5.26 -15.87
CA ARG A 150 11.01 -5.80 -16.75
C ARG A 150 10.44 -4.75 -17.72
N ASN A 151 10.92 -3.51 -17.71
CA ASN A 151 10.40 -2.37 -18.47
C ASN A 151 8.89 -2.17 -18.25
N LEU A 152 8.45 -2.19 -16.99
CA LEU A 152 7.05 -2.06 -16.58
C LEU A 152 6.70 -0.64 -16.11
N THR A 153 7.62 0.32 -16.07
CA THR A 153 7.35 1.68 -15.59
C THR A 153 6.85 2.57 -16.74
N VAL A 154 5.71 3.23 -16.55
CA VAL A 154 5.08 4.08 -17.59
C VAL A 154 5.41 5.55 -17.32
N GLU A 155 4.85 6.07 -16.23
CA GLU A 155 4.81 7.49 -15.87
C GLU A 155 4.75 7.61 -14.35
N TYR A 156 5.15 8.78 -13.86
CA TYR A 156 4.89 9.19 -12.49
C TYR A 156 3.48 9.76 -12.40
N THR A 157 2.67 9.19 -11.52
CA THR A 157 1.36 9.73 -11.16
C THR A 157 1.53 10.48 -9.85
N ARG A 158 1.11 11.75 -9.84
CA ARG A 158 1.21 12.58 -8.64
C ARG A 158 -0.02 12.35 -7.78
N ASP A 159 0.17 12.48 -6.47
CA ASP A 159 -0.95 12.58 -5.54
C ASP A 159 -1.90 13.70 -6.03
N PHE A 160 -3.21 13.53 -5.81
CA PHE A 160 -4.26 14.43 -6.30
C PHE A 160 -4.69 14.29 -7.78
N ASP A 161 -4.12 13.37 -8.57
CA ASP A 161 -4.53 13.16 -9.98
C ASP A 161 -5.99 12.66 -10.14
N LEU A 162 -6.68 12.25 -9.06
CA LEU A 162 -8.14 12.04 -9.06
C LEU A 162 -8.94 13.34 -9.30
N PHE A 163 -8.33 14.51 -9.04
CA PHE A 163 -8.80 15.85 -9.44
C PHE A 163 -8.03 16.37 -10.67
N SER A 164 -7.60 15.45 -11.52
CA SER A 164 -6.91 15.63 -12.80
C SER A 164 -7.32 16.85 -13.64
N ARG A 165 -6.49 17.16 -14.63
CA ARG A 165 -6.66 18.34 -15.48
C ARG A 165 -8.01 18.38 -16.20
N ASN A 166 -8.60 17.23 -16.52
CA ASN A 166 -9.88 17.14 -17.24
C ASN A 166 -10.89 16.17 -16.60
N VAL A 167 -11.44 16.57 -15.44
CA VAL A 167 -12.55 15.84 -14.79
C VAL A 167 -13.91 16.31 -15.32
N GLN A 168 -14.76 15.36 -15.71
CA GLN A 168 -16.15 15.61 -16.04
C GLN A 168 -17.04 15.49 -14.78
N TYR A 169 -17.41 16.63 -14.20
CA TYR A 169 -18.35 16.70 -13.07
C TYR A 169 -19.81 16.70 -13.56
N GLY A 170 -20.58 15.69 -13.14
CA GLY A 170 -22.01 15.58 -13.39
C GLY A 170 -22.84 15.89 -12.15
N PHE A 171 -23.79 16.81 -12.25
CA PHE A 171 -24.70 17.17 -11.17
C PHE A 171 -26.13 17.30 -11.71
N ASN A 172 -27.00 16.34 -11.36
CA ASN A 172 -28.42 16.32 -11.76
C ASN A 172 -28.66 16.55 -13.27
N GLY A 173 -27.81 15.93 -14.09
CA GLY A 173 -27.93 15.96 -15.54
C GLY A 173 -27.24 17.15 -16.21
N GLN A 174 -26.51 17.95 -15.46
CA GLN A 174 -25.75 19.10 -15.96
C GLN A 174 -24.26 18.95 -15.67
N ARG A 175 -23.45 19.49 -16.57
CA ARG A 175 -22.02 19.71 -16.28
C ARG A 175 -21.88 20.89 -15.34
N LEU A 176 -21.00 20.77 -14.34
CA LEU A 176 -20.73 21.90 -13.46
C LEU A 176 -20.07 23.07 -14.20
N ASP A 177 -20.38 24.28 -13.74
CA ASP A 177 -19.75 25.49 -14.23
C ASP A 177 -18.25 25.53 -13.88
N LYS A 178 -17.42 25.95 -14.83
CA LYS A 178 -15.95 25.95 -14.66
C LYS A 178 -15.48 26.90 -13.57
N GLN A 179 -16.19 28.00 -13.33
CA GLN A 179 -15.83 28.95 -12.29
C GLN A 179 -16.13 28.39 -10.89
N LEU A 180 -17.22 27.65 -10.73
CA LEU A 180 -17.52 26.94 -9.47
C LEU A 180 -16.45 25.88 -9.18
N VAL A 181 -16.09 25.08 -10.17
CA VAL A 181 -15.01 24.08 -10.04
C VAL A 181 -13.69 24.76 -9.72
N LYS A 182 -13.37 25.90 -10.35
CA LYS A 182 -12.16 26.66 -10.03
C LYS A 182 -12.15 27.13 -8.56
N SER A 183 -13.23 27.75 -8.09
CA SER A 183 -13.34 28.20 -6.69
C SER A 183 -13.18 27.05 -5.70
N TRP A 184 -13.69 25.87 -6.05
CA TRP A 184 -13.49 24.65 -5.27
C TRP A 184 -12.02 24.23 -5.22
N LEU A 185 -11.37 24.13 -6.38
CA LEU A 185 -9.97 23.73 -6.49
C LEU A 185 -9.03 24.71 -5.78
N ASP A 186 -9.30 26.02 -5.87
CA ASP A 186 -8.54 27.06 -5.17
C ASP A 186 -8.66 26.90 -3.63
N PHE A 187 -9.79 26.40 -3.12
CA PHE A 187 -9.95 26.14 -1.68
C PHE A 187 -9.18 24.91 -1.22
N VAL A 188 -9.28 23.80 -1.97
CA VAL A 188 -8.72 22.52 -1.53
C VAL A 188 -7.22 22.37 -1.79
N SER A 189 -6.62 23.22 -2.64
CA SER A 189 -5.22 23.08 -3.07
C SER A 189 -4.20 23.03 -1.93
N ASP A 190 -4.50 23.70 -0.81
CA ASP A 190 -3.56 23.86 0.30
C ASP A 190 -3.94 23.03 1.54
N ILE A 191 -5.06 22.29 1.50
CA ILE A 191 -5.60 21.58 2.66
C ILE A 191 -4.67 20.44 3.09
N GLU A 192 -4.15 19.66 2.15
CA GLU A 192 -3.28 18.53 2.49
C GLU A 192 -1.96 18.98 3.12
N LEU A 193 -1.39 20.10 2.64
CA LEU A 193 -0.23 20.70 3.28
C LEU A 193 -0.52 21.17 4.71
N GLN A 194 -1.75 21.62 4.99
CA GLN A 194 -2.17 21.94 6.35
C GLN A 194 -2.31 20.67 7.19
N PHE A 195 -2.90 19.60 6.65
CA PHE A 195 -2.98 18.30 7.33
C PHE A 195 -1.60 17.77 7.71
N ALA A 196 -0.63 17.79 6.78
CA ALA A 196 0.73 17.34 7.05
C ALA A 196 1.41 18.16 8.18
N LYS A 197 1.28 19.50 8.16
CA LYS A 197 1.83 20.37 9.22
C LYS A 197 1.20 20.14 10.59
N GLU A 198 -0.10 19.87 10.63
CA GLU A 198 -0.82 19.58 11.87
C GLU A 198 -0.56 18.14 12.36
N ALA A 199 -0.33 17.21 11.45
CA ALA A 199 0.04 15.83 11.74
C ALA A 199 1.36 15.72 12.52
N GLU A 200 2.36 16.56 12.19
CA GLU A 200 3.63 16.66 12.92
C GLU A 200 3.44 17.01 14.41
N GLN A 201 2.32 17.63 14.76
CA GLN A 201 1.97 17.96 16.15
C GLN A 201 1.29 16.78 16.87
N ARG A 202 1.24 15.60 16.24
CA ARG A 202 0.60 14.36 16.72
C ARG A 202 -0.87 14.56 17.06
N SER A 203 -1.59 15.27 16.20
CA SER A 203 -3.04 15.46 16.35
C SER A 203 -3.78 14.12 16.39
N GLU A 204 -4.72 14.00 17.33
CA GLU A 204 -5.65 12.87 17.41
C GLU A 204 -6.88 13.05 16.51
N MET A 205 -6.98 14.18 15.79
CA MET A 205 -8.12 14.47 14.92
C MET A 205 -8.15 13.54 13.71
N SER A 206 -9.36 13.31 13.20
CA SER A 206 -9.56 12.67 11.90
C SER A 206 -9.50 13.67 10.75
N VAL A 207 -9.19 13.19 9.54
CA VAL A 207 -9.24 13.98 8.30
C VAL A 207 -10.60 14.62 8.11
N ALA A 208 -11.70 13.86 8.26
CA ALA A 208 -13.04 14.41 8.05
C ALA A 208 -13.42 15.48 9.09
N GLU A 209 -12.96 15.34 10.34
CA GLU A 209 -13.18 16.34 11.38
C GLU A 209 -12.47 17.64 11.03
N ARG A 210 -11.17 17.58 10.70
CA ARG A 210 -10.41 18.76 10.38
C ARG A 210 -10.86 19.42 9.08
N PHE A 211 -11.14 18.63 8.06
CA PHE A 211 -11.70 19.12 6.80
C PHE A 211 -13.02 19.86 7.01
N ARG A 212 -13.92 19.33 7.85
CA ARG A 212 -15.22 19.96 8.12
C ARG A 212 -15.05 21.35 8.73
N GLU A 213 -14.10 21.53 9.65
CA GLU A 213 -13.82 22.85 10.23
C GLU A 213 -13.36 23.86 9.17
N LEU A 214 -12.41 23.46 8.31
CA LEU A 214 -11.91 24.31 7.23
C LEU A 214 -13.02 24.62 6.21
N TYR A 215 -13.82 23.63 5.84
CA TYR A 215 -14.92 23.76 4.89
C TYR A 215 -16.01 24.70 5.41
N GLU A 216 -16.47 24.53 6.65
CA GLU A 216 -17.50 25.40 7.23
C GLU A 216 -17.01 26.85 7.37
N GLN A 217 -15.74 27.06 7.70
CA GLN A 217 -15.15 28.41 7.72
C GLN A 217 -15.12 29.04 6.33
N TRP A 218 -14.81 28.26 5.30
CA TRP A 218 -14.74 28.74 3.92
C TRP A 218 -16.12 29.04 3.32
N ILE A 219 -17.06 28.09 3.42
CA ILE A 219 -18.38 28.21 2.79
C ILE A 219 -19.20 29.36 3.38
N THR A 220 -19.11 29.58 4.70
CA THR A 220 -19.83 30.66 5.40
C THR A 220 -19.14 32.02 5.29
N GLY A 221 -17.92 32.07 4.76
CA GLY A 221 -17.14 33.31 4.60
C GLY A 221 -17.59 34.20 3.43
N ASP A 222 -18.35 33.68 2.47
CA ASP A 222 -18.85 34.41 1.30
C ASP A 222 -20.30 34.00 0.96
N GLU A 223 -21.22 34.96 0.99
CA GLU A 223 -22.65 34.74 0.66
C GLU A 223 -22.87 34.15 -0.73
N LYS A 224 -21.95 34.35 -1.69
CA LYS A 224 -22.04 33.72 -3.01
C LYS A 224 -21.77 32.23 -2.92
N LEU A 225 -20.78 31.82 -2.14
CA LEU A 225 -20.46 30.42 -1.94
C LEU A 225 -21.61 29.70 -1.23
N GLU A 226 -22.18 30.32 -0.21
CA GLU A 226 -23.33 29.76 0.55
C GLU A 226 -24.57 29.53 -0.34
N LYS A 227 -24.79 30.35 -1.38
CA LYS A 227 -25.89 30.11 -2.34
C LYS A 227 -25.73 28.82 -3.13
N ASP A 228 -24.48 28.46 -3.44
CA ASP A 228 -24.11 27.25 -4.17
C ASP A 228 -23.71 26.10 -3.22
N ARG A 229 -24.01 26.21 -1.92
CA ARG A 229 -23.62 25.23 -0.88
C ARG A 229 -23.99 23.80 -1.22
N VAL A 230 -25.14 23.56 -1.85
CA VAL A 230 -25.55 22.21 -2.26
C VAL A 230 -24.57 21.56 -3.24
N ILE A 231 -23.93 22.35 -4.11
CA ILE A 231 -22.91 21.88 -5.06
C ILE A 231 -21.60 21.64 -4.31
N PHE A 232 -21.20 22.60 -3.47
CA PHE A 232 -19.97 22.48 -2.68
C PHE A 232 -20.02 21.35 -1.66
N ASP A 233 -21.18 21.02 -1.10
CA ASP A 233 -21.36 19.86 -0.22
C ASP A 233 -21.11 18.54 -0.98
N ARG A 234 -21.49 18.46 -2.26
CA ARG A 234 -21.19 17.30 -3.12
C ARG A 234 -19.72 17.23 -3.49
N LEU A 235 -19.11 18.36 -3.82
CA LEU A 235 -17.67 18.44 -4.07
C LEU A 235 -16.85 18.10 -2.81
N ALA A 236 -17.29 18.53 -1.63
CA ALA A 236 -16.72 18.21 -0.33
C ALA A 236 -16.81 16.72 -0.01
N ARG A 237 -17.98 16.10 -0.26
CA ARG A 237 -18.13 14.65 -0.16
C ARG A 237 -17.19 13.91 -1.10
N PHE A 238 -17.10 14.36 -2.36
CA PHE A 238 -16.22 13.80 -3.38
C PHE A 238 -14.74 13.91 -2.98
N TYR A 239 -14.37 15.06 -2.41
CA TYR A 239 -13.04 15.33 -1.87
C TYR A 239 -12.66 14.43 -0.70
N LEU A 240 -13.57 14.20 0.24
CA LEU A 240 -13.31 13.20 1.28
C LEU A 240 -13.11 11.81 0.70
N THR A 241 -13.84 11.46 -0.38
CA THR A 241 -13.67 10.16 -1.03
C THR A 241 -12.27 9.93 -1.60
N TYR A 242 -11.56 10.99 -2.02
CA TYR A 242 -10.15 10.85 -2.42
C TYR A 242 -9.33 10.19 -1.31
N TYR A 243 -9.42 10.72 -0.09
CA TYR A 243 -8.76 10.11 1.07
C TYR A 243 -9.30 8.73 1.40
N GLU A 244 -10.61 8.52 1.23
CA GLU A 244 -11.20 7.21 1.46
C GLU A 244 -10.69 6.16 0.46
N ILE A 245 -10.41 6.53 -0.79
CA ILE A 245 -9.82 5.65 -1.81
C ILE A 245 -8.34 5.44 -1.50
N GLU A 246 -7.58 6.54 -1.37
CA GLU A 246 -6.12 6.51 -1.21
C GLU A 246 -5.71 5.73 0.04
N TRP A 247 -6.26 6.12 1.19
CA TRP A 247 -5.94 5.49 2.47
C TRP A 247 -6.82 4.28 2.77
N SER A 248 -7.80 4.00 1.91
CA SER A 248 -8.78 2.95 2.08
C SER A 248 -9.57 3.03 3.41
N SER A 249 -9.67 4.20 4.01
CA SER A 249 -10.29 4.41 5.33
C SER A 249 -11.55 5.24 5.21
N PRO A 250 -12.59 5.05 6.05
CA PRO A 250 -13.54 6.12 6.31
C PRO A 250 -12.79 7.40 6.73
N ALA A 251 -13.09 8.56 6.13
CA ALA A 251 -12.32 9.77 6.39
C ALA A 251 -12.43 10.26 7.86
N ASN A 252 -13.51 9.87 8.56
CA ASN A 252 -13.71 10.13 9.98
C ASN A 252 -12.96 9.17 10.91
N GLU A 253 -12.36 8.11 10.36
CA GLU A 253 -11.50 7.17 11.09
C GLU A 253 -10.03 7.29 10.66
N LEU A 254 -9.73 8.07 9.62
CA LEU A 254 -8.35 8.33 9.19
C LEU A 254 -7.73 9.43 10.05
N ALA A 255 -6.75 9.08 10.91
CA ALA A 255 -6.05 10.07 11.73
C ALA A 255 -5.14 10.97 10.89
N LEU A 256 -4.99 12.23 11.28
CA LEU A 256 -4.03 13.13 10.63
C LEU A 256 -2.59 12.62 10.75
N LEU A 257 -2.22 11.87 11.80
CA LEU A 257 -0.86 11.37 11.97
C LEU A 257 -0.36 10.50 10.81
N ASN A 258 -1.24 9.92 9.99
CA ASN A 258 -0.84 9.19 8.78
C ASN A 258 0.00 10.08 7.82
N PHE A 259 -0.27 11.37 7.73
CA PHE A 259 0.45 12.31 6.85
C PHE A 259 1.86 12.69 7.35
N ALA A 260 2.21 12.32 8.59
CA ALA A 260 3.54 12.55 9.15
C ALA A 260 4.36 11.27 9.30
N ASP A 261 3.72 10.14 9.60
CA ASP A 261 4.39 8.86 9.83
C ASP A 261 4.61 8.06 8.53
N TRP A 262 3.78 8.26 7.49
CA TRP A 262 3.95 7.59 6.20
C TRP A 262 5.03 8.27 5.36
N ASP A 263 5.98 7.49 4.83
CA ASP A 263 7.13 7.99 4.07
C ASP A 263 7.65 6.92 3.09
N ASP A 264 7.54 7.22 1.79
CA ASP A 264 8.01 6.37 0.70
C ASP A 264 9.48 6.49 0.36
N GLY A 265 10.20 7.40 1.03
CA GLY A 265 11.63 7.61 0.83
C GLY A 265 12.00 8.07 -0.59
N GLY A 266 11.03 8.54 -1.38
CA GLY A 266 11.23 9.04 -2.73
C GLY A 266 11.94 10.40 -2.77
N GLU A 267 12.70 10.66 -3.85
CA GLU A 267 13.28 11.99 -4.09
C GLU A 267 12.19 13.01 -4.48
N GLU A 268 11.19 12.58 -5.27
CA GLU A 268 9.95 13.32 -5.48
C GLU A 268 8.94 12.85 -4.42
N LYS A 269 8.71 13.67 -3.39
CA LYS A 269 7.64 13.43 -2.42
C LYS A 269 6.30 13.37 -3.16
N SER A 270 5.42 12.44 -2.78
CA SER A 270 4.04 12.36 -3.28
C SER A 270 3.92 11.98 -4.77
N ALA A 271 4.76 11.05 -5.21
CA ALA A 271 4.67 10.47 -6.55
C ALA A 271 4.72 8.93 -6.49
N SER A 272 3.71 8.31 -7.10
CA SER A 272 3.67 6.86 -7.29
C SER A 272 4.00 6.52 -8.73
N VAL A 273 4.67 5.38 -8.94
CA VAL A 273 5.00 4.92 -10.29
C VAL A 273 3.83 4.09 -10.81
N THR A 274 3.25 4.56 -11.91
CA THR A 274 2.23 3.80 -12.65
C THR A 274 2.91 2.73 -13.49
N LEU A 275 2.37 1.51 -13.41
CA LEU A 275 2.89 0.36 -14.10
C LEU A 275 2.18 0.12 -15.42
N GLU A 276 2.89 -0.45 -16.40
CA GLU A 276 2.42 -0.91 -17.71
C GLU A 276 1.35 -2.00 -17.59
N LYS A 277 0.70 -2.32 -18.71
CA LYS A 277 -0.52 -3.16 -18.74
C LYS A 277 -0.45 -4.49 -17.98
N LYS A 278 0.75 -5.04 -17.77
CA LYS A 278 0.96 -6.26 -16.97
C LYS A 278 1.18 -5.97 -15.48
N GLY A 279 1.86 -4.88 -15.16
CA GLY A 279 2.16 -4.41 -13.81
C GLY A 279 2.53 -5.50 -12.81
N PHE A 280 1.79 -5.57 -11.71
CA PHE A 280 2.08 -6.50 -10.62
C PHE A 280 1.92 -7.99 -10.97
N CYS A 281 1.35 -8.36 -12.13
CA CYS A 281 1.41 -9.73 -12.63
C CYS A 281 2.87 -10.17 -12.81
N ASP A 282 3.65 -9.41 -13.59
CA ASP A 282 5.03 -9.77 -13.91
C ASP A 282 5.96 -9.59 -12.68
N ILE A 283 5.65 -8.64 -11.78
CA ILE A 283 6.39 -8.45 -10.52
C ILE A 283 6.18 -9.65 -9.58
N LEU A 284 4.94 -10.11 -9.42
CA LEU A 284 4.65 -11.29 -8.59
C LEU A 284 5.36 -12.53 -9.15
N ASP A 285 5.36 -12.71 -10.47
CA ASP A 285 6.07 -13.82 -11.11
C ASP A 285 7.57 -13.79 -10.79
N ASP A 286 8.21 -12.61 -10.83
CA ASP A 286 9.63 -12.46 -10.48
C ASP A 286 9.93 -12.84 -9.02
N ILE A 287 9.11 -12.35 -8.08
CA ILE A 287 9.26 -12.66 -6.66
C ILE A 287 9.03 -14.15 -6.41
N LYS A 288 8.01 -14.74 -7.04
CA LYS A 288 7.70 -16.17 -6.93
C LYS A 288 8.87 -17.05 -7.38
N LEU A 289 9.59 -16.67 -8.45
CA LEU A 289 10.73 -17.45 -8.96
C LEU A 289 11.89 -17.59 -7.98
N LYS A 290 11.96 -16.75 -6.94
CA LYS A 290 12.98 -16.82 -5.88
C LYS A 290 12.70 -17.90 -4.83
N VAL A 291 11.54 -18.57 -4.91
CA VAL A 291 11.08 -19.58 -3.94
C VAL A 291 10.77 -20.89 -4.67
N PRO A 292 11.37 -22.04 -4.30
CA PRO A 292 11.04 -23.33 -4.90
C PRO A 292 9.56 -23.70 -4.71
N GLU A 293 8.89 -24.15 -5.77
CA GLU A 293 7.44 -24.41 -5.74
C GLU A 293 7.06 -25.50 -4.73
N GLU A 294 7.92 -26.52 -4.53
CA GLU A 294 7.71 -27.60 -3.57
C GLU A 294 7.74 -27.14 -2.10
N LYS A 295 8.25 -25.94 -1.83
CA LYS A 295 8.25 -25.32 -0.50
C LYS A 295 6.94 -24.59 -0.20
N ILE A 296 6.08 -24.36 -1.21
CA ILE A 296 4.81 -23.65 -1.08
C ILE A 296 3.65 -24.65 -1.13
N ARG A 297 2.88 -24.70 -0.04
CA ARG A 297 1.68 -25.52 0.07
C ARG A 297 0.44 -24.66 -0.09
N LEU A 298 -0.16 -24.70 -1.27
CA LEU A 298 -1.43 -24.03 -1.60
C LEU A 298 -2.64 -24.79 -1.04
N ASN A 299 -3.78 -24.12 -0.94
CA ASN A 299 -5.03 -24.67 -0.38
C ASN A 299 -4.86 -25.26 1.04
N CYS A 300 -3.93 -24.69 1.80
CA CYS A 300 -3.56 -25.17 3.13
C CYS A 300 -3.83 -24.08 4.16
N VAL A 301 -5.10 -23.97 4.58
CA VAL A 301 -5.51 -23.02 5.63
C VAL A 301 -4.96 -23.50 6.97
N VAL A 302 -4.07 -22.71 7.57
CA VAL A 302 -3.70 -22.89 8.98
C VAL A 302 -4.86 -22.41 9.83
N LYS A 303 -5.35 -23.26 10.74
CA LYS A 303 -6.49 -22.98 11.61
C LYS A 303 -6.08 -22.60 13.02
N LYS A 304 -4.94 -23.11 13.50
CA LYS A 304 -4.46 -22.86 14.86
C LYS A 304 -2.93 -22.86 14.93
N VAL A 305 -2.38 -21.94 15.71
CA VAL A 305 -0.97 -21.78 16.04
C VAL A 305 -0.80 -22.03 17.54
N GLU A 306 -0.26 -23.19 17.90
CA GLU A 306 0.01 -23.57 19.28
C GLU A 306 1.49 -23.43 19.58
N TYR A 307 1.90 -22.56 20.51
CA TYR A 307 3.30 -22.22 20.72
C TYR A 307 3.74 -22.30 22.18
N SER A 308 5.01 -22.65 22.38
CA SER A 308 5.64 -22.77 23.70
C SER A 308 7.16 -22.59 23.58
N GLY A 309 7.90 -22.71 24.68
CA GLY A 309 9.37 -22.70 24.65
C GLY A 309 9.99 -23.83 23.82
N ASN A 310 9.23 -24.88 23.50
CA ASN A 310 9.67 -26.01 22.68
C ASN A 310 9.42 -25.80 21.18
N GLY A 311 8.88 -24.66 20.74
CA GLY A 311 8.52 -24.39 19.35
C GLY A 311 7.03 -24.26 19.14
N VAL A 312 6.58 -24.51 17.91
CA VAL A 312 5.23 -24.20 17.43
C VAL A 312 4.63 -25.40 16.69
N THR A 313 3.38 -25.70 16.98
CA THR A 313 2.57 -26.68 16.25
C THR A 313 1.48 -25.95 15.48
N LEU A 314 1.48 -26.12 14.16
CA LEU A 314 0.43 -25.63 13.28
C LEU A 314 -0.60 -26.73 13.06
N THR A 315 -1.87 -26.42 13.30
CA THR A 315 -3.00 -27.29 12.92
C THR A 315 -3.66 -26.73 11.66
N LEU A 316 -3.71 -27.52 10.60
CA LEU A 316 -4.39 -27.19 9.36
C LEU A 316 -5.90 -27.41 9.48
N GLU A 317 -6.68 -26.83 8.56
CA GLU A 317 -8.15 -26.97 8.55
C GLU A 317 -8.60 -28.43 8.41
N ASN A 318 -7.84 -29.26 7.69
CA ASN A 318 -8.08 -30.70 7.56
C ASN A 318 -7.71 -31.52 8.82
N GLY A 319 -7.18 -30.88 9.86
CA GLY A 319 -6.78 -31.50 11.13
C GLY A 319 -5.34 -32.01 11.17
N GLU A 320 -4.57 -31.91 10.08
CA GLU A 320 -3.15 -32.28 10.08
C GLU A 320 -2.33 -31.32 10.95
N GLN A 321 -1.34 -31.86 11.65
CA GLN A 321 -0.48 -31.10 12.55
C GLN A 321 0.99 -31.16 12.12
N HIS A 322 1.66 -30.01 12.13
CA HIS A 322 3.07 -29.89 11.77
C HIS A 322 3.82 -29.09 12.82
N HIS A 323 4.99 -29.58 13.23
CA HIS A 323 5.83 -28.94 14.25
C HIS A 323 7.02 -28.19 13.64
N TYR A 324 7.31 -27.02 14.21
CA TYR A 324 8.32 -26.05 13.76
C TYR A 324 9.03 -25.40 14.93
N ASP A 325 10.24 -24.91 14.66
CA ASP A 325 11.05 -24.15 15.62
C ASP A 325 10.61 -22.68 15.73
N PHE A 326 10.19 -22.11 14.60
CA PHE A 326 9.83 -20.70 14.46
C PHE A 326 8.69 -20.58 13.45
N VAL A 327 7.83 -19.58 13.63
CA VAL A 327 6.79 -19.26 12.66
C VAL A 327 6.78 -17.79 12.33
N ILE A 328 6.82 -17.46 11.03
CA ILE A 328 6.60 -16.11 10.52
C ILE A 328 5.13 -16.00 10.10
N ILE A 329 4.38 -15.17 10.80
CA ILE A 329 2.97 -14.88 10.56
C ILE A 329 2.87 -13.71 9.58
N THR A 330 2.28 -13.95 8.40
CA THR A 330 2.05 -12.90 7.39
C THR A 330 0.57 -12.71 7.06
N CYS A 331 -0.30 -13.26 7.91
CA CYS A 331 -1.75 -13.14 7.78
C CYS A 331 -2.17 -11.65 7.75
N PRO A 332 -3.07 -11.23 6.85
CA PRO A 332 -3.56 -9.86 6.80
C PRO A 332 -4.19 -9.41 8.13
N LEU A 333 -4.12 -8.11 8.44
CA LEU A 333 -4.69 -7.55 9.67
C LEU A 333 -6.19 -7.83 9.79
N GLY A 334 -6.96 -7.81 8.70
CA GLY A 334 -8.38 -8.18 8.69
C GLY A 334 -8.64 -9.63 9.14
N PHE A 335 -7.78 -10.57 8.74
CA PHE A 335 -7.82 -11.94 9.25
C PHE A 335 -7.50 -11.99 10.74
N LEU A 336 -6.44 -11.28 11.18
CA LEU A 336 -6.05 -11.24 12.59
C LEU A 336 -7.14 -10.63 13.47
N LYS A 337 -7.77 -9.52 13.06
CA LYS A 337 -8.91 -8.90 13.75
C LYS A 337 -10.05 -9.88 14.01
N ARG A 338 -10.38 -10.74 13.03
CA ARG A 338 -11.46 -11.74 13.16
C ARG A 338 -11.07 -12.94 14.00
N ASN A 339 -9.81 -13.35 13.94
CA ASN A 339 -9.41 -14.69 14.38
C ASN A 339 -8.39 -14.73 15.52
N HIS A 340 -7.78 -13.61 15.93
CA HIS A 340 -6.65 -13.63 16.88
C HIS A 340 -6.96 -14.40 18.18
N ALA A 341 -8.21 -14.35 18.67
CA ALA A 341 -8.61 -15.02 19.90
C ALA A 341 -8.64 -16.56 19.79
N SER A 342 -8.98 -17.11 18.62
CA SER A 342 -9.08 -18.56 18.38
C SER A 342 -7.86 -19.13 17.64
N PHE A 343 -7.13 -18.27 16.92
CA PHE A 343 -6.01 -18.65 16.07
C PHE A 343 -4.75 -18.96 16.89
N PHE A 344 -4.52 -18.28 18.01
CA PHE A 344 -3.33 -18.45 18.84
C PHE A 344 -3.61 -19.17 20.15
N SER A 345 -2.71 -20.08 20.55
CA SER A 345 -2.74 -20.72 21.87
C SER A 345 -1.32 -20.89 22.42
N PRO A 346 -0.97 -20.27 23.56
CA PRO A 346 -1.80 -19.37 24.37
C PRO A 346 -2.22 -18.08 23.62
N PRO A 347 -3.20 -17.31 24.12
CA PRO A 347 -3.55 -16.02 23.54
C PRO A 347 -2.33 -15.09 23.46
N LEU A 348 -2.33 -14.21 22.46
CA LEU A 348 -1.33 -13.14 22.34
C LEU A 348 -1.39 -12.21 23.55
N ASP A 349 -0.30 -11.49 23.82
CA ASP A 349 -0.28 -10.48 24.88
C ASP A 349 -1.24 -9.32 24.57
N SER A 350 -1.62 -8.58 25.62
CA SER A 350 -2.60 -7.49 25.51
C SER A 350 -2.12 -6.37 24.60
N HIS A 351 -0.82 -6.06 24.57
CA HIS A 351 -0.31 -4.96 23.74
C HIS A 351 -0.40 -5.27 22.25
N LYS A 352 -0.13 -6.52 21.87
CA LYS A 352 -0.35 -7.04 20.52
C LYS A 352 -1.83 -7.04 20.15
N ILE A 353 -2.70 -7.50 21.04
CA ILE A 353 -4.15 -7.51 20.81
C ILE A 353 -4.68 -6.08 20.64
N ASP A 354 -4.23 -5.13 21.47
CA ASP A 354 -4.61 -3.73 21.37
C ASP A 354 -4.24 -3.15 20.00
N ALA A 355 -3.04 -3.48 19.47
CA ALA A 355 -2.63 -3.04 18.14
C ALA A 355 -3.49 -3.66 17.03
N ILE A 356 -3.76 -4.97 17.10
CA ILE A 356 -4.66 -5.68 16.16
C ILE A 356 -6.04 -5.03 16.14
N VAL A 357 -6.59 -4.68 17.31
CA VAL A 357 -7.95 -4.13 17.43
C VAL A 357 -8.02 -2.68 16.99
N ASN A 358 -7.04 -1.85 17.36
CA ASN A 358 -7.15 -0.39 17.18
C ASN A 358 -6.63 0.13 15.85
N LEU A 359 -5.69 -0.57 15.18
CA LEU A 359 -5.31 -0.21 13.80
C LEU A 359 -6.53 -0.30 12.87
N GLY A 360 -6.63 0.64 11.93
CA GLY A 360 -7.62 0.58 10.88
C GLY A 360 -7.31 -0.55 9.90
N PHE A 361 -8.35 -1.13 9.29
CA PHE A 361 -8.16 -2.03 8.15
C PHE A 361 -9.23 -1.75 7.10
N GLY A 362 -8.78 -1.15 6.01
CA GLY A 362 -9.61 -0.56 4.99
C GLY A 362 -10.33 -1.55 4.08
N ASN A 363 -11.12 -1.03 3.15
CA ASN A 363 -11.91 -1.85 2.22
C ASN A 363 -11.98 -1.40 0.75
N MET A 364 -11.00 -0.67 0.22
CA MET A 364 -10.96 -0.23 -1.18
C MET A 364 -11.16 -1.38 -2.19
N MET A 365 -11.99 -1.14 -3.20
CA MET A 365 -12.36 -2.06 -4.27
C MET A 365 -12.31 -1.36 -5.62
N LYS A 366 -11.81 -2.07 -6.64
CA LYS A 366 -11.91 -1.69 -8.04
C LYS A 366 -12.97 -2.51 -8.75
N VAL A 367 -13.83 -1.84 -9.51
CA VAL A 367 -14.83 -2.46 -10.37
C VAL A 367 -14.52 -2.05 -11.82
N PHE A 368 -14.13 -3.02 -12.65
CA PHE A 368 -13.84 -2.79 -14.06
C PHE A 368 -15.11 -2.99 -14.88
N LEU A 369 -15.46 -1.99 -15.68
CA LEU A 369 -16.66 -1.94 -16.51
C LEU A 369 -16.22 -1.92 -17.98
N GLU A 370 -16.43 -3.02 -18.68
CA GLU A 370 -16.10 -3.11 -20.09
C GLU A 370 -17.28 -2.67 -20.94
N TYR A 371 -17.00 -1.89 -21.98
CA TYR A 371 -17.97 -1.45 -22.98
C TYR A 371 -17.56 -1.95 -24.38
N SER A 372 -18.53 -2.04 -25.28
CA SER A 372 -18.26 -2.42 -26.68
C SER A 372 -17.39 -1.39 -27.42
N LYS A 373 -17.52 -0.11 -27.04
CA LYS A 373 -16.71 1.03 -27.48
C LYS A 373 -16.72 2.12 -26.39
N PRO A 374 -15.69 2.98 -26.30
CA PRO A 374 -15.75 4.16 -25.44
C PRO A 374 -16.95 5.04 -25.80
N TRP A 375 -17.66 5.50 -24.77
CA TRP A 375 -18.76 6.46 -24.89
C TRP A 375 -18.43 7.83 -24.25
N TRP A 376 -17.30 7.92 -23.55
CA TRP A 376 -16.80 9.12 -22.91
C TRP A 376 -15.84 9.91 -23.83
N PRO A 377 -15.55 11.20 -23.54
CA PRO A 377 -14.56 11.98 -24.29
C PRO A 377 -13.16 11.36 -24.23
N LEU A 378 -12.41 11.39 -25.34
CA LEU A 378 -11.10 10.72 -25.42
C LEU A 378 -10.02 11.38 -24.54
N ASP A 379 -10.21 12.64 -24.18
CA ASP A 379 -9.32 13.44 -23.35
C ASP A 379 -9.75 13.49 -21.88
N VAL A 380 -10.79 12.74 -21.48
CA VAL A 380 -11.26 12.72 -20.09
C VAL A 380 -10.30 11.91 -19.22
N ASP A 381 -9.91 12.50 -18.10
CA ASP A 381 -9.07 11.82 -17.11
C ASP A 381 -9.93 11.07 -16.08
N ALA A 382 -11.05 11.69 -15.67
CA ALA A 382 -12.01 11.09 -14.74
C ALA A 382 -13.43 11.62 -14.96
N ILE A 383 -14.41 10.81 -14.56
CA ILE A 383 -15.83 11.16 -14.53
C ILE A 383 -16.27 11.11 -13.08
N ALA A 384 -16.74 12.25 -12.55
CA ALA A 384 -17.24 12.40 -11.19
C ALA A 384 -18.75 12.67 -11.22
N PRO A 385 -19.61 11.63 -11.18
CA PRO A 385 -21.06 11.77 -11.12
C PRO A 385 -21.52 12.17 -9.70
N LEU A 386 -21.32 13.43 -9.35
CA LEU A 386 -21.52 13.98 -8.00
C LEU A 386 -22.94 13.78 -7.43
N GLN A 387 -23.97 13.69 -8.27
CA GLN A 387 -25.33 13.49 -7.79
C GLN A 387 -26.24 12.78 -8.80
N SER A 388 -27.02 11.82 -8.30
CA SER A 388 -28.15 11.18 -8.98
C SER A 388 -29.15 10.62 -7.96
N ASN A 389 -30.27 10.08 -8.41
CA ASN A 389 -31.23 9.33 -7.59
C ASN A 389 -30.93 7.83 -7.51
N SER A 390 -29.87 7.35 -8.17
CA SER A 390 -29.44 5.95 -8.04
C SER A 390 -29.07 5.63 -6.58
N PRO A 391 -29.47 4.46 -6.05
CA PRO A 391 -29.06 4.01 -4.72
C PRO A 391 -27.54 3.81 -4.62
N LEU A 392 -26.84 3.78 -5.75
CA LEU A 392 -25.39 3.59 -5.82
C LEU A 392 -24.60 4.91 -5.86
N ALA A 393 -25.26 6.07 -5.85
CA ALA A 393 -24.61 7.37 -6.05
C ALA A 393 -23.45 7.65 -5.07
N GLU A 394 -23.64 7.33 -3.79
CA GLU A 394 -22.61 7.53 -2.76
C GLU A 394 -21.50 6.46 -2.78
N SER A 395 -21.68 5.38 -3.54
CA SER A 395 -20.74 4.25 -3.64
C SER A 395 -19.86 4.32 -4.90
N PHE A 396 -20.22 5.13 -5.89
CA PHE A 396 -19.53 5.25 -7.17
C PHE A 396 -19.11 6.70 -7.46
N PRO A 397 -18.20 7.24 -6.65
CA PRO A 397 -17.82 8.64 -6.66
C PRO A 397 -17.02 9.04 -7.92
N VAL A 398 -16.27 8.11 -8.51
CA VAL A 398 -15.38 8.36 -9.63
C VAL A 398 -15.20 7.15 -10.53
N PHE A 399 -15.09 7.43 -11.82
CA PHE A 399 -14.77 6.48 -12.88
C PHE A 399 -13.61 7.02 -13.69
N GLN A 400 -12.60 6.20 -13.99
CA GLN A 400 -11.46 6.58 -14.82
C GLN A 400 -11.31 5.62 -16.00
N PRO A 401 -11.01 6.10 -17.21
CA PRO A 401 -10.57 5.22 -18.29
C PRO A 401 -9.34 4.43 -17.85
N LEU A 402 -9.32 3.13 -18.14
CA LEU A 402 -8.13 2.32 -17.92
C LEU A 402 -7.06 2.77 -18.92
N TYR A 403 -5.91 3.24 -18.44
CA TYR A 403 -4.94 3.96 -19.26
C TYR A 403 -4.45 3.16 -20.50
N TRP A 404 -4.35 1.83 -20.39
CA TRP A 404 -3.94 0.94 -21.48
C TRP A 404 -5.09 0.30 -22.26
N ASN A 405 -6.34 0.51 -21.83
CA ASN A 405 -7.52 -0.05 -22.51
C ASN A 405 -8.71 0.92 -22.50
N ASN A 406 -8.93 1.59 -23.62
CA ASN A 406 -9.99 2.59 -23.77
C ASN A 406 -11.43 2.03 -23.83
N LYS A 407 -11.63 0.71 -23.64
CA LYS A 407 -12.97 0.12 -23.51
C LYS A 407 -13.39 -0.08 -22.06
N ILE A 408 -12.48 0.14 -21.11
CA ILE A 408 -12.71 -0.14 -19.70
C ILE A 408 -12.77 1.16 -18.92
N LEU A 409 -13.81 1.32 -18.11
CA LEU A 409 -13.82 2.25 -16.99
C LEU A 409 -13.53 1.50 -15.70
N VAL A 410 -12.65 2.06 -14.89
CA VAL A 410 -12.40 1.62 -13.52
C VAL A 410 -13.22 2.51 -12.59
N ALA A 411 -14.15 1.91 -11.86
CA ALA A 411 -14.79 2.55 -10.72
C ALA A 411 -13.99 2.27 -9.46
N TRP A 412 -13.61 3.34 -8.77
CA TRP A 412 -12.89 3.29 -7.50
C TRP A 412 -13.90 3.43 -6.36
N VAL A 413 -13.90 2.44 -5.47
CA VAL A 413 -14.93 2.32 -4.45
C VAL A 413 -14.28 2.12 -3.09
N SER A 414 -14.67 2.92 -2.11
CA SER A 414 -14.18 2.86 -0.73
C SER A 414 -15.30 3.19 0.27
N GLY A 415 -14.96 3.28 1.56
CA GLY A 415 -15.91 3.58 2.62
C GLY A 415 -16.99 2.50 2.74
N LYS A 416 -18.27 2.84 2.62
CA LYS A 416 -19.37 1.86 2.74
C LYS A 416 -19.67 1.12 1.43
N GLY A 417 -19.21 1.64 0.29
CA GLY A 417 -19.51 1.10 -1.04
C GLY A 417 -19.11 -0.37 -1.24
N PRO A 418 -17.90 -0.81 -0.84
CA PRO A 418 -17.44 -2.19 -1.01
C PRO A 418 -18.36 -3.22 -0.36
N GLY A 419 -18.91 -2.90 0.83
CA GLY A 419 -19.91 -3.70 1.55
C GLY A 419 -21.19 -3.87 0.76
N LEU A 420 -21.76 -2.75 0.32
CA LEU A 420 -22.97 -2.74 -0.49
C LEU A 420 -22.77 -3.53 -1.79
N ILE A 421 -21.74 -3.18 -2.57
CA ILE A 421 -21.44 -3.80 -3.87
C ILE A 421 -21.30 -5.31 -3.73
N SER A 422 -20.58 -5.79 -2.73
CA SER A 422 -20.37 -7.24 -2.51
C SER A 422 -21.66 -8.03 -2.28
N SER A 423 -22.73 -7.36 -1.84
CA SER A 423 -24.04 -7.97 -1.60
C SER A 423 -24.97 -7.99 -2.83
N LEU A 424 -24.68 -7.17 -3.84
CA LEU A 424 -25.52 -7.01 -5.03
C LEU A 424 -25.16 -8.04 -6.11
N GLY A 425 -26.15 -8.45 -6.90
CA GLY A 425 -25.92 -9.22 -8.12
C GLY A 425 -25.37 -8.34 -9.25
N ASP A 426 -24.69 -8.95 -10.23
CA ASP A 426 -24.04 -8.20 -11.32
C ASP A 426 -25.06 -7.38 -12.16
N GLU A 427 -26.25 -7.91 -12.43
CA GLU A 427 -27.29 -7.18 -13.19
C GLU A 427 -27.79 -5.94 -12.45
N GLU A 428 -28.06 -6.06 -11.14
CA GLU A 428 -28.49 -4.95 -10.29
C GLU A 428 -27.41 -3.87 -10.20
N LEU A 429 -26.15 -4.29 -10.08
CA LEU A 429 -25.00 -3.41 -10.06
C LEU A 429 -24.83 -2.65 -11.39
N VAL A 430 -24.93 -3.36 -12.52
CA VAL A 430 -24.86 -2.79 -13.86
C VAL A 430 -25.99 -1.77 -14.08
N ASP A 431 -27.21 -2.09 -13.68
CA ASP A 431 -28.35 -1.20 -13.84
C ASP A 431 -28.22 0.05 -12.96
N GLY A 432 -27.81 -0.11 -11.70
CA GLY A 432 -27.60 0.99 -10.77
C GLY A 432 -26.47 1.93 -11.19
N ILE A 433 -25.35 1.40 -11.69
CA ILE A 433 -24.23 2.20 -12.22
C ILE A 433 -24.66 2.94 -13.49
N THR A 434 -25.35 2.24 -14.39
CA THR A 434 -25.82 2.85 -15.65
C THR A 434 -26.83 3.96 -15.36
N GLN A 435 -27.77 3.75 -14.44
CA GLN A 435 -28.69 4.79 -13.98
C GLN A 435 -27.92 5.98 -13.40
N HIS A 436 -26.95 5.73 -12.52
CA HIS A 436 -26.15 6.77 -11.88
C HIS A 436 -25.45 7.66 -12.90
N LEU A 437 -24.75 7.08 -13.87
CA LEU A 437 -24.05 7.81 -14.92
C LEU A 437 -25.02 8.59 -15.83
N ARG A 438 -26.13 7.97 -16.27
CA ARG A 438 -27.14 8.62 -17.12
C ARG A 438 -27.78 9.83 -16.45
N GLU A 439 -28.15 9.69 -15.19
CA GLU A 439 -28.80 10.76 -14.42
C GLU A 439 -27.81 11.88 -14.07
N ALA A 440 -26.62 11.55 -13.60
CA ALA A 440 -25.63 12.57 -13.22
C ALA A 440 -25.13 13.38 -14.42
N LEU A 441 -24.91 12.71 -15.57
CA LEU A 441 -24.38 13.34 -16.79
C LEU A 441 -25.47 13.87 -17.74
N GLY A 442 -26.72 13.47 -17.54
CA GLY A 442 -27.85 13.96 -18.35
C GLY A 442 -27.93 13.30 -19.72
N ASP A 443 -27.30 12.13 -19.88
CA ASP A 443 -27.19 11.44 -21.16
C ASP A 443 -27.78 10.03 -21.07
N GLN A 444 -28.99 9.86 -21.63
CA GLN A 444 -29.68 8.56 -21.65
C GLN A 444 -29.09 7.57 -22.66
N THR A 445 -28.18 8.02 -23.53
CA THR A 445 -27.56 7.17 -24.56
C THR A 445 -26.40 6.34 -24.03
N ILE A 446 -25.89 6.66 -22.83
CA ILE A 446 -24.82 5.89 -22.16
C ILE A 446 -25.23 4.41 -22.12
N PRO A 447 -24.44 3.51 -22.74
CA PRO A 447 -24.78 2.10 -22.79
C PRO A 447 -24.58 1.41 -21.44
N ARG A 448 -25.15 0.22 -21.28
CA ARG A 448 -24.77 -0.68 -20.18
C ARG A 448 -23.37 -1.26 -20.47
N PRO A 449 -22.53 -1.48 -19.45
CA PRO A 449 -21.36 -2.34 -19.57
C PRO A 449 -21.73 -3.71 -20.14
N VAL A 450 -20.87 -4.27 -21.00
CA VAL A 450 -21.04 -5.62 -21.56
C VAL A 450 -20.50 -6.70 -20.63
N ARG A 451 -19.50 -6.37 -19.80
CA ARG A 451 -18.94 -7.23 -18.76
C ARG A 451 -18.52 -6.39 -17.56
N ILE A 452 -18.53 -7.01 -16.38
CA ILE A 452 -18.08 -6.43 -15.13
C ILE A 452 -17.06 -7.37 -14.49
N PHE A 453 -15.96 -6.82 -13.98
CA PHE A 453 -14.97 -7.56 -13.20
C PHE A 453 -14.84 -6.90 -11.84
N ARG A 454 -15.01 -7.68 -10.77
CA ARG A 454 -14.92 -7.20 -9.39
C ARG A 454 -14.39 -8.31 -8.49
N HIS A 455 -13.73 -7.90 -7.41
CA HIS A 455 -13.26 -8.81 -6.37
C HIS A 455 -13.53 -8.20 -5.00
N SER A 456 -14.10 -8.98 -4.10
CA SER A 456 -14.43 -8.51 -2.76
C SER A 456 -13.39 -8.94 -1.73
N TRP A 457 -12.56 -7.97 -1.34
CA TRP A 457 -11.55 -8.15 -0.29
C TRP A 457 -12.15 -8.32 1.10
N ILE A 458 -13.32 -7.72 1.36
CA ILE A 458 -13.97 -7.74 2.67
C ILE A 458 -14.61 -9.09 3.00
N THR A 459 -15.19 -9.75 1.99
CA THR A 459 -15.80 -11.07 2.15
C THR A 459 -14.80 -12.20 2.02
N ASP A 460 -13.57 -11.92 1.57
CA ASP A 460 -12.50 -12.91 1.54
C ASP A 460 -12.14 -13.32 3.00
N PRO A 461 -12.35 -14.59 3.36
CA PRO A 461 -12.10 -15.06 4.73
C PRO A 461 -10.63 -15.02 5.11
N LEU A 462 -9.71 -15.10 4.13
CA LEU A 462 -8.25 -15.10 4.33
C LEU A 462 -7.66 -13.68 4.36
N VAL A 463 -8.40 -12.67 3.88
CA VAL A 463 -7.91 -11.28 3.80
C VAL A 463 -8.70 -10.34 4.72
N GLY A 464 -9.97 -10.11 4.40
CA GLY A 464 -10.87 -9.30 5.22
C GLY A 464 -10.74 -7.79 5.11
N GLY A 465 -10.27 -7.28 3.97
CA GLY A 465 -10.06 -5.86 3.71
C GLY A 465 -8.89 -5.62 2.76
N SER A 466 -8.56 -4.36 2.52
CA SER A 466 -7.49 -3.91 1.63
C SER A 466 -6.19 -3.69 2.39
N TYR A 467 -6.04 -2.60 3.15
CA TYR A 467 -4.78 -2.23 3.81
C TYR A 467 -4.97 -1.44 5.11
N SER A 468 -3.93 -1.40 5.94
CA SER A 468 -4.00 -0.82 7.29
C SER A 468 -3.81 0.69 7.33
N TYR A 469 -4.29 1.37 8.37
CA TYR A 469 -4.10 2.81 8.56
C TYR A 469 -4.13 3.15 10.06
N LEU A 470 -3.63 4.32 10.43
CA LEU A 470 -3.77 4.82 11.81
C LEU A 470 -5.16 5.43 12.02
N THR A 471 -5.87 4.93 13.03
CA THR A 471 -7.09 5.53 13.57
C THR A 471 -6.79 6.53 14.68
N PRO A 472 -7.70 7.48 14.98
CA PRO A 472 -7.64 8.33 16.17
C PRO A 472 -7.42 7.57 17.49
N GLN A 473 -7.85 6.31 17.56
CA GLN A 473 -7.61 5.48 18.73
C GLN A 473 -6.21 4.84 18.72
N SER A 474 -5.74 4.39 17.56
CA SER A 474 -4.41 3.75 17.44
C SER A 474 -3.26 4.73 17.71
N VAL A 475 -3.40 6.02 17.37
CA VAL A 475 -2.35 7.03 17.57
C VAL A 475 -2.04 7.31 19.05
N LYS A 476 -2.95 6.93 19.95
CA LYS A 476 -2.79 7.05 21.42
C LYS A 476 -1.85 5.99 22.01
N THR A 477 -1.41 5.05 21.20
CA THR A 477 -0.64 3.88 21.61
C THR A 477 0.86 4.21 21.72
N VAL A 478 1.53 3.71 22.77
CA VAL A 478 2.99 3.87 22.97
C VAL A 478 3.64 2.53 23.37
N PRO A 479 4.65 2.01 22.65
CA PRO A 479 5.10 2.42 21.31
C PRO A 479 3.95 2.42 20.30
N ASP A 480 4.16 3.03 19.12
CA ASP A 480 3.11 3.12 18.09
C ASP A 480 2.56 1.73 17.70
N ALA A 481 1.35 1.73 17.15
CA ALA A 481 0.62 0.49 16.91
C ALA A 481 1.31 -0.42 15.86
N PHE A 482 2.03 0.13 14.88
CA PHE A 482 2.76 -0.67 13.90
C PHE A 482 4.02 -1.30 14.48
N ALA A 483 4.76 -0.57 15.32
CA ALA A 483 5.88 -1.11 16.09
C ALA A 483 5.40 -2.25 16.99
N ARG A 484 4.30 -2.04 17.72
CA ARG A 484 3.67 -3.12 18.49
C ARG A 484 3.33 -4.29 17.59
N MET A 485 2.75 -4.12 16.41
CA MET A 485 2.47 -5.22 15.48
C MET A 485 3.72 -5.99 15.04
N ALA A 486 4.86 -5.33 14.87
CA ALA A 486 6.14 -5.93 14.45
C ALA A 486 6.89 -6.70 15.55
N GLU A 487 6.53 -6.49 16.83
CA GLU A 487 7.17 -7.19 17.95
C GLU A 487 6.96 -8.72 17.87
N PRO A 488 8.02 -9.52 18.00
CA PRO A 488 7.89 -10.98 18.02
C PRO A 488 7.37 -11.46 19.38
N ILE A 489 6.76 -12.64 19.43
CA ILE A 489 6.54 -13.32 20.71
C ILE A 489 7.82 -14.05 21.11
N LEU A 490 8.43 -13.59 22.20
CA LEU A 490 9.64 -14.16 22.77
C LEU A 490 9.32 -15.16 23.88
N ILE A 491 10.00 -16.31 23.89
CA ILE A 491 10.01 -17.24 25.03
C ILE A 491 11.45 -17.62 25.33
N ASN A 492 11.96 -17.26 26.51
CA ASN A 492 13.38 -17.40 26.87
C ASN A 492 14.30 -16.74 25.81
N ASP A 493 14.00 -15.50 25.44
CA ASP A 493 14.71 -14.72 24.41
C ASP A 493 14.68 -15.30 22.98
N ARG A 494 13.96 -16.41 22.77
CA ARG A 494 13.76 -17.03 21.46
C ARG A 494 12.55 -16.43 20.74
N PRO A 495 12.66 -15.96 19.48
CA PRO A 495 11.57 -15.34 18.73
C PRO A 495 10.62 -16.39 18.13
N ILE A 496 9.85 -17.06 18.98
CA ILE A 496 8.97 -18.19 18.62
C ILE A 496 7.98 -17.81 17.51
N LEU A 497 7.35 -16.63 17.61
CA LEU A 497 6.47 -16.09 16.57
C LEU A 497 6.98 -14.72 16.09
N CYS A 498 7.18 -14.60 14.79
CA CYS A 498 7.58 -13.37 14.10
C CYS A 498 6.39 -12.84 13.27
N PHE A 499 6.22 -11.53 13.17
CA PHE A 499 5.09 -10.92 12.45
C PHE A 499 5.60 -10.04 11.31
N ALA A 500 5.16 -10.35 10.10
CA ALA A 500 5.45 -9.59 8.88
C ALA A 500 4.16 -9.28 8.12
N GLY A 501 4.25 -8.40 7.13
CA GLY A 501 3.12 -7.83 6.41
C GLY A 501 3.11 -6.31 6.52
N GLU A 502 2.40 -5.64 5.61
CA GLU A 502 2.36 -4.18 5.56
C GLU A 502 1.96 -3.53 6.89
N HIS A 503 1.04 -4.17 7.63
CA HIS A 503 0.59 -3.73 8.96
C HIS A 503 1.63 -3.94 10.08
N THR A 504 2.89 -4.22 9.73
CA THR A 504 4.03 -4.32 10.65
C THR A 504 5.19 -3.43 10.18
N HIS A 505 5.00 -2.60 9.16
CA HIS A 505 6.00 -1.64 8.70
C HIS A 505 5.73 -0.27 9.33
N PRO A 506 6.73 0.40 9.94
CA PRO A 506 6.50 1.66 10.66
C PRO A 506 6.09 2.83 9.75
N THR A 507 6.66 2.92 8.55
CA THR A 507 6.49 4.08 7.64
C THR A 507 5.91 3.74 6.28
N MET A 508 5.83 2.46 5.92
CA MET A 508 5.43 1.95 4.60
C MET A 508 4.32 0.92 4.72
N TYR A 509 3.51 1.06 5.76
CA TYR A 509 2.26 0.32 5.85
C TYR A 509 1.40 0.59 4.60
N GLN A 510 0.41 -0.27 4.35
CA GLN A 510 -0.41 -0.33 3.12
C GLN A 510 0.29 -0.91 1.88
N THR A 511 1.58 -0.63 1.70
CA THR A 511 2.26 -0.86 0.42
C THR A 511 2.75 -2.30 0.23
N THR A 512 2.97 -2.68 -1.02
CA THR A 512 3.61 -3.96 -1.37
C THR A 512 5.06 -4.01 -0.92
N ILE A 513 5.78 -2.88 -0.95
CA ILE A 513 7.17 -2.81 -0.49
C ILE A 513 7.26 -2.93 1.03
N GLY A 514 6.42 -2.27 1.83
CA GLY A 514 6.43 -2.46 3.29
C GLY A 514 6.07 -3.89 3.69
N ALA A 515 5.21 -4.57 2.93
CA ALA A 515 5.01 -6.00 3.08
C ALA A 515 6.28 -6.80 2.74
N TYR A 516 6.92 -6.52 1.60
CA TYR A 516 8.15 -7.20 1.19
C TYR A 516 9.28 -7.04 2.22
N GLU A 517 9.58 -5.81 2.65
CA GLU A 517 10.66 -5.50 3.60
C GLU A 517 10.41 -6.06 5.00
N SER A 518 9.16 -6.06 5.46
CA SER A 518 8.82 -6.70 6.75
C SER A 518 9.04 -8.22 6.72
N GLY A 519 8.82 -8.88 5.58
CA GLY A 519 9.15 -10.29 5.40
C GLY A 519 10.65 -10.57 5.48
N GLU A 520 11.47 -9.75 4.82
CA GLU A 520 12.93 -9.84 4.92
C GLU A 520 13.41 -9.60 6.34
N ARG A 521 12.85 -8.61 7.04
CA ARG A 521 13.16 -8.27 8.44
C ARG A 521 12.95 -9.47 9.35
N GLU A 522 11.79 -10.13 9.26
CA GLU A 522 11.48 -11.27 10.13
C GLU A 522 12.30 -12.52 9.78
N ALA A 523 12.59 -12.77 8.50
CA ALA A 523 13.48 -13.85 8.11
C ALA A 523 14.90 -13.62 8.67
N ARG A 524 15.44 -12.40 8.59
CA ARG A 524 16.74 -12.04 9.17
C ARG A 524 16.75 -12.20 10.68
N ARG A 525 15.69 -11.78 11.39
CA ARG A 525 15.55 -11.99 12.84
C ARG A 525 15.72 -13.47 13.23
N VAL A 526 15.10 -14.38 12.48
CA VAL A 526 15.24 -15.83 12.71
C VAL A 526 16.65 -16.32 12.36
N ILE A 527 17.22 -15.89 11.23
CA ILE A 527 18.58 -16.26 10.80
C ILE A 527 19.63 -15.82 11.84
N ASP A 528 19.55 -14.58 12.32
CA ASP A 528 20.48 -14.01 13.29
C ASP A 528 20.40 -14.79 14.61
N TYR A 529 19.20 -15.11 15.08
CA TYR A 529 19.01 -15.95 16.26
C TYR A 529 19.64 -17.34 16.09
N ILE A 530 19.38 -18.03 14.97
CA ILE A 530 19.97 -19.35 14.67
C ILE A 530 21.50 -19.28 14.63
N SER A 531 22.04 -18.18 14.09
CA SER A 531 23.49 -18.00 13.94
C SER A 531 24.18 -17.77 15.28
N LEU A 532 23.52 -17.10 16.24
CA LEU A 532 24.04 -16.90 17.59
C LEU A 532 24.03 -18.18 18.44
N GLU A 533 23.08 -19.08 18.19
CA GLU A 533 22.96 -20.37 18.88
C GLU A 533 23.92 -21.46 18.36
N ARG A 534 24.55 -21.26 17.19
CA ARG A 534 25.55 -22.19 16.63
C ARG A 534 26.96 -21.74 17.05
N PRO A 535 27.64 -22.46 17.97
CA PRO A 535 28.98 -22.10 18.45
C PRO A 535 30.08 -22.26 17.40
#